data_AF-A0A7X4D0B6-F1
#
_entry.id   AF-A0A7X4D0B6-F1
#
_cell.length_a   1.000
_cell.length_b   1.000
_cell.length_c   1.000
_cell.angle_alpha   90.00
_cell.angle_beta   90.00
_cell.angle_gamma   90.00
#
_symmetry.space_group_name_H-M   'P 1'
#
loop_
_entity.id
_entity.type
_entity.pdbx_description
1 polymer ?
#
loop_
_entity_poly.entity_id
_entity_poly.type
_entity_poly.pdbx_seq_one_letter_code
_entity_poly.pdbx_strand_id
1 'polypeptide(L)' 'MTHPLAGIDYPHQCRDWEETPYTKALGDALESLFDRSVHDLDGIVAGLNEADVAPPDGGRWTAEIFQAEMARLGA' A
#
# COMPACT_ATOMS: atom_id res chain seq x y z
N MET A 1 -0.25 -20.52 30.29
CA MET A 1 -0.96 -19.30 29.91
C MET A 1 -0.96 -19.22 28.39
N THR A 2 -1.97 -19.80 27.77
CA THR A 2 -2.21 -19.69 26.33
C THR A 2 -3.06 -18.44 26.14
N HIS A 3 -2.48 -17.38 25.58
CA HIS A 3 -3.28 -16.27 25.05
C HIS A 3 -3.40 -16.46 23.54
N PRO A 4 -4.59 -16.77 23.01
CA PRO A 4 -4.83 -16.72 21.57
C PRO A 4 -4.90 -15.25 21.15
N LEU A 5 -3.96 -14.79 20.31
CA LEU A 5 -4.09 -13.48 19.62
C LEU A 5 -5.03 -13.60 18.40
N ALA A 6 -6.13 -14.33 18.56
CA ALA A 6 -7.24 -14.25 17.61
C ALA A 6 -8.05 -13.00 17.98
N GLY A 7 -7.89 -11.93 17.20
CA GLY A 7 -8.73 -10.74 17.33
C GLY A 7 -8.01 -9.39 17.42
N ILE A 8 -6.80 -9.26 16.86
CA ILE A 8 -6.30 -7.91 16.53
C ILE A 8 -6.97 -7.51 15.21
N ASP A 9 -8.11 -6.84 15.34
CA ASP A 9 -8.72 -6.02 14.30
C ASP A 9 -7.77 -4.83 14.11
N TYR A 10 -6.82 -4.98 13.19
CA TYR A 10 -6.04 -3.82 12.72
C TYR A 10 -7.06 -2.82 12.18
N PRO A 11 -6.92 -1.50 12.44
CA PRO A 11 -7.80 -0.53 11.82
C PRO A 11 -7.70 -0.70 10.30
N HIS A 12 -8.66 -1.44 9.74
CA HIS A 12 -8.86 -1.59 8.32
C HIS A 12 -9.25 -0.20 7.88
N GLN A 13 -8.27 0.60 7.41
CA GLN A 13 -8.54 1.95 6.94
C GLN A 13 -9.59 1.84 5.83
N CYS A 14 -10.85 2.03 6.22
CA CYS A 14 -12.06 2.08 5.41
C CYS A 14 -12.09 1.10 4.22
N ARG A 15 -12.06 -0.22 4.46
CA ARG A 15 -12.24 -1.21 3.37
C ARG A 15 -13.23 -2.31 3.73
N ASP A 16 -14.20 -2.49 2.85
CA ASP A 16 -15.18 -3.59 2.87
C ASP A 16 -14.75 -4.79 2.00
N TRP A 17 -13.53 -4.78 1.45
CA TRP A 17 -13.02 -5.82 0.54
C TRP A 17 -11.79 -6.55 1.09
N GLU A 18 -11.66 -7.83 0.71
CA GLU A 18 -10.62 -8.75 1.18
C GLU A 18 -9.22 -8.37 0.67
N GLU A 19 -8.25 -8.29 1.57
CA GLU A 19 -6.85 -8.02 1.24
C GLU A 19 -6.32 -9.01 0.19
N THR A 20 -5.87 -8.49 -0.94
CA THR A 20 -5.18 -9.27 -1.98
C THR A 20 -3.67 -9.27 -1.74
N PRO A 21 -2.91 -10.25 -2.26
CA PRO A 21 -1.43 -10.22 -2.18
C PRO A 21 -0.81 -8.93 -2.74
N TYR A 22 -1.41 -8.38 -3.80
CA TYR A 22 -0.99 -7.11 -4.39
C TYR A 22 -1.19 -5.94 -3.42
N THR A 23 -2.36 -5.83 -2.81
CA THR A 23 -2.68 -4.71 -1.90
C THR A 23 -1.92 -4.79 -0.60
N LYS A 24 -1.58 -6.00 -0.15
CA LYS A 24 -0.64 -6.24 0.94
C LYS A 24 0.74 -5.70 0.61
N ALA A 25 1.30 -6.12 -0.53
CA ALA A 25 2.63 -5.68 -0.97
C ALA A 25 2.71 -4.15 -1.16
N LEU A 26 1.65 -3.55 -1.71
CA LEU A 26 1.54 -2.09 -1.83
C LEU A 26 1.51 -1.41 -0.43
N GLY A 27 0.76 -1.96 0.51
CA GLY A 27 0.71 -1.48 1.90
C GLY A 27 2.08 -1.55 2.58
N ASP A 28 2.72 -2.72 2.56
CA ASP A 28 4.05 -2.94 3.15
C ASP A 28 5.10 -1.97 2.57
N ALA A 29 5.05 -1.70 1.26
CA ALA A 29 5.95 -0.76 0.61
C ALA A 29 5.69 0.70 1.03
N LEU A 30 4.43 1.11 1.15
CA LEU A 30 4.05 2.46 1.61
C LEU A 30 4.43 2.67 3.08
N GLU A 31 4.17 1.69 3.95
CA GLU A 31 4.60 1.74 5.35
C GLU A 31 6.12 1.92 5.46
N SER A 32 6.88 1.13 4.69
CA SER A 32 8.33 1.24 4.63
C SER A 32 8.81 2.63 4.18
N LEU A 33 8.11 3.27 3.23
CA LEU A 33 8.44 4.62 2.76
C LEU A 33 8.15 5.68 3.82
N PHE A 34 7.02 5.58 4.51
CA PHE A 34 6.66 6.50 5.59
C PHE A 34 7.57 6.35 6.81
N ASP A 35 8.02 5.14 7.14
CA ASP A 35 9.05 4.92 8.16
C ASP A 35 10.37 5.65 7.83
N ARG A 36 10.67 5.84 6.54
CA ARG A 36 11.81 6.62 6.05
C ARG A 36 11.51 8.11 5.87
N SER A 37 10.36 8.58 6.35
CA SER A 37 9.89 9.98 6.22
C SER A 37 9.70 10.46 4.77
N VAL A 38 9.42 9.55 3.83
CA VAL A 38 9.11 9.90 2.43
C VAL A 38 7.62 10.21 2.33
N HIS A 39 7.26 11.50 2.29
CA HIS A 39 5.87 11.94 2.35
C HIS A 39 5.37 12.66 1.09
N ASP A 40 6.27 13.01 0.17
CA ASP A 40 5.90 13.62 -1.11
C ASP A 40 5.61 12.57 -2.18
N LEU A 41 4.78 12.96 -3.15
CA LEU A 41 4.29 12.06 -4.19
C LEU A 41 5.42 11.51 -5.08
N ASP A 42 6.40 12.34 -5.42
CA ASP A 42 7.51 11.93 -6.27
C ASP A 42 8.40 10.89 -5.56
N GLY A 43 8.68 11.11 -4.28
CA GLY A 43 9.39 10.17 -3.43
C GLY A 43 8.65 8.84 -3.27
N ILE A 44 7.33 8.86 -3.12
CA ILE A 44 6.51 7.64 -3.06
C ILE A 44 6.61 6.87 -4.38
N VAL A 45 6.40 7.54 -5.52
CA VAL A 45 6.47 6.90 -6.85
C VAL A 45 7.86 6.32 -7.13
N ALA A 46 8.93 7.05 -6.79
CA ALA A 46 10.29 6.55 -6.91
C ALA A 46 10.51 5.31 -6.04
N GLY A 47 10.10 5.39 -4.78
CA GLY A 47 10.24 4.30 -3.81
C GLY A 47 9.48 3.02 -4.19
N LEU A 48 8.27 3.14 -4.73
CA LEU A 48 7.51 1.98 -5.20
C LEU A 48 8.18 1.30 -6.40
N ASN A 49 8.74 2.09 -7.32
CA ASN A 49 9.51 1.55 -8.44
C ASN A 49 10.82 0.88 -7.99
N GLU A 50 11.48 1.41 -6.96
CA GLU A 50 12.68 0.81 -6.37
C GLU A 50 12.38 -0.50 -5.62
N ALA A 51 11.21 -0.59 -4.99
CA ALA A 51 10.74 -1.79 -4.30
C ALA A 51 10.21 -2.89 -5.24
N ASP A 52 10.26 -2.67 -6.56
CA ASP A 52 9.74 -3.58 -7.60
C ASP A 52 8.25 -3.95 -7.40
N VAL A 53 7.49 -3.06 -6.77
CA VAL A 53 6.04 -3.19 -6.67
C VAL A 53 5.44 -2.66 -7.96
N ALA A 54 4.82 -3.52 -8.75
CA ALA A 54 4.19 -3.12 -10.00
C ALA A 54 2.79 -2.49 -9.78
N PRO A 55 2.38 -1.51 -10.61
CA PRO A 55 0.98 -1.10 -10.69
C PRO A 55 0.05 -2.26 -11.10
N PRO A 56 -1.28 -2.14 -10.89
CA PRO A 56 -2.22 -3.22 -11.17
C PRO A 56 -2.27 -3.60 -12.66
N ASP A 57 -2.04 -2.63 -13.55
CA ASP A 57 -1.96 -2.83 -15.01
C ASP A 57 -0.53 -3.10 -15.52
N GLY A 58 0.43 -3.25 -14.59
CA GLY A 58 1.85 -3.42 -14.90
C GLY A 58 2.58 -2.13 -15.25
N GLY A 59 3.84 -2.25 -15.69
CA GLY A 59 4.69 -1.12 -16.03
C GLY A 59 5.33 -0.45 -14.80
N ARG A 60 5.55 0.87 -14.88
CA ARG A 60 6.17 1.67 -13.81
C ARG A 60 5.16 2.60 -13.18
N TRP A 61 5.32 2.90 -11.90
CA TRP A 61 4.54 3.93 -11.24
C TRP A 61 4.82 5.31 -11.83
N THR A 62 3.75 6.05 -12.07
CA THR A 62 3.74 7.51 -12.24
C THR A 62 2.82 8.13 -11.20
N ALA A 63 2.90 9.45 -11.01
CA ALA A 63 2.05 10.18 -10.08
C ALA A 63 0.55 10.01 -10.42
N GLU A 64 0.20 9.97 -11.70
CA GLU A 64 -1.18 9.79 -12.18
C GLU A 64 -1.70 8.39 -11.88
N ILE A 65 -0.91 7.36 -12.17
CA ILE A 65 -1.28 5.96 -11.91
C ILE A 65 -1.46 5.74 -10.40
N PHE A 66 -0.54 6.27 -9.59
CA PHE A 66 -0.65 6.19 -8.13
C PHE A 66 -1.93 6.84 -7.62
N GLN A 67 -2.22 8.07 -8.02
CA GLN A 67 -3.43 8.77 -7.58
C GLN A 67 -4.71 8.06 -8.02
N ALA A 68 -4.76 7.57 -9.27
CA ALA A 68 -5.91 6.82 -9.78
C ALA A 68 -6.14 5.54 -8.98
N GLU A 69 -5.07 4.82 -8.64
CA GLU A 69 -5.15 3.61 -7.85
C GLU A 69 -5.60 3.91 -6.41
N MET A 70 -5.03 4.92 -5.76
CA MET A 70 -5.46 5.33 -4.41
C MET A 70 -6.93 5.76 -4.39
N ALA A 71 -7.42 6.43 -5.44
CA ALA A 71 -8.83 6.78 -5.57
C ALA A 71 -9.73 5.55 -5.76
N ARG A 72 -9.32 4.57 -6.59
CA ARG A 72 -10.04 3.30 -6.78
C ARG A 72 -10.11 2.49 -5.48
N LEU A 73 -9.01 2.47 -4.75
CA LEU A 73 -8.82 1.68 -3.55
C LEU A 73 -9.44 2.28 -2.28
N GLY A 74 -9.74 3.58 -2.30
CA GLY A 74 -10.39 4.33 -1.21
C GLY A 74 -11.87 4.67 -1.46
N ALA A 75 -12.43 4.23 -2.58
CA ALA A 75 -13.87 4.27 -2.87
C ALA A 75 -14.59 3.10 -2.19
#